data_AF-A0A412K7J5-F1
#
_entry.id   AF-A0A412K7J5-F1
#
_cell.length_a   1.000
_cell.length_b   1.000
_cell.length_c   1.000
_cell.angle_alpha   90.00
_cell.angle_beta   90.00
_cell.angle_gamma   90.00
#
_symmetry.space_group_name_H-M   'P 1'
#
loop_
_entity.id
_entity.type
_entity.pdbx_description
1 polymer ?
#
loop_
_entity_poly.entity_id
_entity_poly.type
_entity_poly.pdbx_seq_one_letter_code
_entity_poly.pdbx_strand_id
1 'polypeptide(L)' 'MNPNMVIIGDLAYEATIIENKRHTCLGGSGYYAAIGAKAAQNDNFVLISSVGCDFDFSYLRNLNILQNKK' A
#
# COMPACT_ATOMS: atom_id res chain seq x y z
N MET A 1 -13.96 -2.60 -15.98
CA MET A 1 -12.81 -2.16 -16.80
C MET A 1 -11.62 -3.02 -16.43
N ASN A 2 -10.76 -3.36 -17.39
CA ASN A 2 -9.48 -4.01 -17.08
C ASN A 2 -8.51 -2.98 -16.52
N PRO A 3 -7.66 -3.35 -15.54
CA PRO A 3 -6.63 -2.46 -15.03
C PRO A 3 -5.66 -2.08 -16.14
N ASN A 4 -5.23 -0.81 -16.18
CA ASN A 4 -4.20 -0.33 -17.11
C ASN A 4 -2.78 -0.54 -16.54
N MET A 5 -2.67 -0.95 -15.28
CA MET A 5 -1.43 -1.13 -14.55
C MET A 5 -1.56 -2.30 -13.56
N VAL A 6 -0.54 -3.16 -13.53
CA VAL A 6 -0.39 -4.23 -12.55
C VAL A 6 0.88 -3.96 -11.76
N ILE A 7 0.74 -3.85 -10.45
CA ILE A 7 1.84 -3.65 -9.51
C ILE A 7 2.06 -4.98 -8.78
N ILE A 8 3.25 -5.55 -8.91
CA ILE A 8 3.64 -6.76 -8.19
C ILE A 8 4.81 -6.38 -7.29
N GLY A 9 4.62 -6.46 -5.98
CA GLY A 9 5.62 -6.03 -5.02
C GLY A 9 5.26 -6.36 -3.60
N ASP A 10 6.21 -6.18 -2.69
CA ASP A 10 6.03 -6.41 -1.26
C ASP A 10 5.21 -5.30 -0.59
N LEU A 11 4.54 -5.69 0.49
CA LEU A 11 3.97 -4.82 1.50
C LEU A 11 4.71 -5.11 2.80
N ALA A 12 5.20 -4.08 3.47
CA ALA A 12 5.99 -4.24 4.68
C ALA A 12 5.61 -3.19 5.74
N TYR A 13 5.89 -3.50 7.00
CA TYR A 13 5.97 -2.47 8.04
C TYR A 13 7.41 -2.01 8.15
N GLU A 14 7.63 -0.72 7.94
CA GLU A 14 8.93 -0.09 8.08
C GLU A 14 9.01 0.61 9.44
N ALA A 15 10.15 0.45 10.11
CA ALA A 15 10.44 1.18 11.33
C ALA A 15 11.36 2.36 11.00
N THR A 16 10.90 3.57 11.30
CA THR A 16 11.67 4.80 11.12
C THR A 16 11.89 5.50 12.45
N ILE A 17 12.94 6.30 12.55
CA ILE A 17 13.24 7.10 13.74
C ILE A 17 13.00 8.57 13.40
N ILE A 18 12.03 9.18 14.07
CA ILE A 18 11.69 10.61 13.94
C ILE A 18 11.82 11.21 15.33
N GLU A 19 12.62 12.26 15.50
CA GLU A 19 12.79 12.96 16.78
C GLU A 19 13.14 12.03 17.96
N ASN A 20 14.03 11.06 17.73
CA ASN A 20 14.43 10.02 18.70
C ASN A 20 13.30 9.07 19.14
N LYS A 21 12.15 9.08 18.47
CA LYS A 21 11.06 8.13 18.68
C LYS A 21 11.00 7.15 17.52
N ARG A 22 10.75 5.88 17.85
CA ARG A 22 10.51 4.84 16.84
C ARG A 22 9.06 4.92 16.38
N HIS A 23 8.88 5.05 15.08
CA HIS A 23 7.58 4.99 14.42
C HIS A 23 7.55 3.76 13.52
N THR A 24 6.39 3.12 13.44
CA THR A 24 6.12 2.08 12.46
C THR A 24 5.13 2.62 11.45
N CYS A 25 5.48 2.53 10.18
CA CYS A 25 4.63 2.94 9.07
C CYS A 25 4.49 1.80 8.06
N LEU A 26 3.45 1.89 7.25
CA LEU A 26 3.29 1.01 6.10
C LEU A 26 4.28 1.43 5.00
N GLY A 27 4.92 0.44 4.37
CA GLY A 27 5.97 0.59 3.39
C GLY A 27 6.04 -0.61 2.43
N GLY A 28 7.20 -0.82 1.81
CA GLY A 28 7.41 -1.81 0.76
C GLY A 28 7.21 -1.27 -0.66
N SER A 29 7.91 -1.85 -1.62
CA SER A 29 7.97 -1.33 -2.99
C SER A 29 6.62 -1.33 -3.70
N GLY A 30 5.78 -2.35 -3.44
CA GLY A 30 4.43 -2.43 -4.00
C GLY A 30 3.50 -1.35 -3.44
N TYR A 31 3.64 -1.04 -2.16
CA TYR A 31 2.89 0.04 -1.51
C TYR A 31 3.25 1.41 -2.08
N TYR A 32 4.55 1.72 -2.20
CA TYR A 32 5.00 3.01 -2.73
C TYR A 32 4.59 3.21 -4.20
N ALA A 33 4.66 2.15 -5.01
CA ALA A 33 4.17 2.20 -6.39
C ALA A 33 2.65 2.48 -6.45
N ALA A 34 1.86 1.86 -5.57
CA ALA A 34 0.42 2.10 -5.50
C ALA A 34 0.09 3.55 -5.08
N ILE A 35 0.84 4.12 -4.12
CA ILE A 35 0.71 5.53 -3.76
C ILE A 35 1.10 6.44 -4.93
N GLY A 36 2.20 6.13 -5.63
CA GLY A 36 2.62 6.89 -6.81
C GLY A 36 1.56 6.89 -7.91
N ALA A 37 0.94 5.74 -8.16
CA ALA A 37 -0.17 5.63 -9.12
C ALA A 37 -1.36 6.52 -8.73
N LYS A 38 -1.75 6.50 -7.44
CA LYS A 38 -2.80 7.38 -6.90
C LYS A 38 -2.44 8.86 -7.01
N ALA A 39 -1.21 9.24 -6.66
CA ALA A 39 -0.73 10.63 -6.75
C ALA A 39 -0.72 11.14 -8.21
N ALA A 40 -0.47 10.23 -9.17
CA ALA A 40 -0.58 10.50 -10.60
C ALA A 40 -2.01 10.42 -11.15
N GLN A 41 -3.03 10.34 -10.27
CA GLN A 41 -4.45 10.22 -10.62
C GLN A 41 -4.77 8.96 -11.47
N ASN A 42 -3.95 7.91 -11.36
CA ASN A 42 -4.26 6.61 -11.95
C ASN A 42 -4.88 5.69 -10.90
N ASP A 43 -6.22 5.63 -10.91
CA ASP A 43 -6.98 4.75 -10.02
C ASP A 43 -7.22 3.35 -10.59
N ASN A 44 -6.87 3.09 -11.86
CA ASN A 44 -7.18 1.85 -12.57
C ASN A 44 -6.03 0.85 -12.53
N PHE A 45 -5.57 0.50 -11.32
CA PHE A 45 -4.51 -0.47 -11.10
C PHE A 45 -4.93 -1.63 -10.19
N VAL A 46 -4.19 -2.73 -10.26
CA VAL A 46 -4.25 -3.83 -9.31
C VAL A 46 -2.90 -3.99 -8.63
N LEU A 47 -2.89 -4.14 -7.31
CA LEU A 47 -1.73 -4.52 -6.51
C LEU A 47 -1.81 -6.01 -6.16
N ILE A 48 -0.77 -6.75 -6.48
CA ILE A 48 -0.58 -8.15 -6.11
C ILE A 48 0.61 -8.22 -5.15
N SER A 49 0.38 -8.75 -3.96
CA SER A 49 1.40 -8.88 -2.92
C SER A 49 1.23 -10.16 -2.13
N SER A 50 2.33 -10.66 -1.56
CA SER A 50 2.34 -11.77 -0.61
C SER A 50 2.77 -11.22 0.75
N VAL A 51 1.97 -11.46 1.77
CA VAL A 51 2.22 -10.99 3.14
C VAL A 51 2.02 -12.13 4.14
N GLY A 52 2.54 -11.96 5.35
CA GLY A 52 2.25 -12.86 6.47
C GLY A 52 0.75 -12.89 6.80
N CYS A 53 0.29 -13.99 7.38
CA CYS A 53 -1.11 -14.13 7.80
C CYS A 53 -1.52 -13.16 8.92
N ASP A 54 -0.53 -12.58 9.59
CA ASP A 54 -0.62 -11.59 10.66
C ASP A 54 -0.57 -10.14 10.16
N PHE A 55 -0.46 -9.93 8.85
CA PHE A 55 -0.41 -8.58 8.27
C PHE A 55 -1.74 -7.85 8.44
N ASP A 56 -1.72 -6.67 9.07
CA ASP A 56 -2.92 -5.85 9.27
C ASP A 56 -3.16 -4.90 8.10
N PHE A 57 -4.14 -5.26 7.26
CA PHE A 57 -4.59 -4.48 6.11
C PHE A 57 -5.41 -3.23 6.48
N SER A 58 -5.77 -3.02 7.76
CA SER A 58 -6.56 -1.85 8.18
C SER A 58 -5.87 -0.53 7.80
N TYR A 59 -4.53 -0.49 7.86
CA TYR A 59 -3.72 0.66 7.48
C TYR A 59 -3.80 1.03 5.99
N LEU A 60 -4.13 0.09 5.10
CA LEU A 60 -4.35 0.36 3.67
C LEU A 60 -5.69 1.06 3.40
N ARG A 61 -6.66 0.96 4.33
CA ARG A 61 -7.99 1.57 4.18
C ARG A 61 -7.98 3.08 4.38
N ASN A 62 -7.07 3.60 5.20
CA ASN A 62 -6.93 5.04 5.48
C ASN A 62 -6.44 5.84 4.26
N LEU A 63 -5.98 5.16 3.20
CA LEU A 63 -5.48 5.78 1.97
C LEU A 63 -6.42 5.58 0.77
N ASN A 64 -7.65 5.09 0.97
CA ASN A 64 -8.59 4.73 -0.11
C ASN A 64 -8.00 3.73 -1.14
N ILE A 65 -7.03 2.90 -0.74
CA ILE A 65 -6.44 1.87 -1.62
C ILE A 65 -7.39 0.65 -1.73
N LEU A 66 -8.15 0.35 -0.67
CA LEU A 66 -9.21 -0.66 -0.69
C LEU A 66 -10.58 0.03 -0.75
N GLN A 67 -11.31 -0.16 -1.84
CA GLN A 67 -12.72 0.26 -1.89
C GLN A 67 -13.57 -0.74 -1.09
N ASN A 68 -14.35 -0.22 -0.13
CA ASN A 68 -15.47 -0.98 0.43
C ASN A 68 -16.42 -1.28 -0.73
N LYS A 69 -16.58 -2.56 -1.09
CA LYS A 69 -17.77 -2.98 -1.81
C LYS A 69 -18.96 -2.75 -0.87
N LYS A 70 -19.89 -1.90 -1.29
CA LYS A 70 -21.26 -1.93 -0.75
C LYS A 70 -21.90 -3.26 -1.10
#